data_AF-A0A938HB25-F1
#
_entry.id   AF-A0A938HB25-F1
#
_cell.length_a   1.000
_cell.length_b   1.000
_cell.length_c   1.000
_cell.angle_alpha   90.00
_cell.angle_beta   90.00
_cell.angle_gamma   90.00
#
_symmetry.space_group_name_H-M   'P 1'
#
loop_
_entity.id
_entity.type
_entity.pdbx_description
1 polymer ?
#
loop_
_entity_poly.entity_id
_entity_poly.type
_entity_poly.pdbx_seq_one_letter_code
_entity_poly.pdbx_strand_id
1 'polypeptide(L)'
;ADERSQMLKYHVQTSGRSLHAQEIDFNDIRTTLQALYAIYDNCNSLHTNAFDEAITTPTEGSVRRAMAIQLIINRELGLAYNQNPLQGSFVIEELTDLVEEAVMLEFDRITERGGVLGAMESMYQRNQIQEESLHYETLKHNGDLPIVGVNTFLSREGSPTLIPGEVIRATEAEKEAQIVALNALHGRYPSESQHWLNQLSQAALRQENLFEVLMEAVKYCSLGQITQTLYGVGGQYRRNM
;
A
#
# COMPACT_ATOMS: atom_id res chain seq x y z
N ALA A 1 -12.98 24.65 -9.68
CA ALA A 1 -13.37 23.26 -9.41
C ALA A 1 -14.78 23.28 -8.83
N ASP A 2 -15.65 22.32 -9.18
CA ASP A 2 -16.98 22.22 -8.55
C ASP A 2 -16.86 21.70 -7.10
N GLU A 3 -17.96 21.70 -6.35
CA GLU A 3 -17.99 21.25 -4.95
C GLU A 3 -17.47 19.81 -4.82
N ARG A 4 -17.85 18.93 -5.74
CA ARG A 4 -17.42 17.52 -5.72
C ARG A 4 -15.92 17.36 -5.92
N SER A 5 -15.30 18.24 -6.72
CA SER A 5 -13.86 18.23 -6.97
C SER A 5 -13.03 18.67 -5.75
N GLN A 6 -13.64 19.36 -4.78
CA GLN A 6 -12.96 19.81 -3.55
C GLN A 6 -13.00 18.74 -2.45
N MET A 7 -13.85 17.73 -2.58
CA MET A 7 -13.99 16.65 -1.59
C MET A 7 -12.94 15.56 -1.82
N LEU A 8 -11.83 15.63 -1.08
CA LEU A 8 -10.80 14.58 -1.11
C LEU A 8 -11.33 13.30 -0.46
N LYS A 9 -11.37 12.22 -1.24
CA LYS A 9 -11.70 10.89 -0.75
C LYS A 9 -10.43 10.07 -0.62
N TYR A 10 -10.30 9.33 0.48
CA TYR A 10 -9.10 8.56 0.75
C TYR A 10 -9.39 7.19 1.37
N HIS A 11 -8.44 6.29 1.16
CA HIS A 11 -8.38 4.99 1.80
C HIS A 11 -7.25 5.01 2.83
N VAL A 12 -7.50 4.48 4.02
CA VAL A 12 -6.49 4.28 5.05
C VAL A 12 -6.20 2.80 5.19
N GLN A 13 -4.92 2.45 5.26
CA GLN A 13 -4.47 1.14 5.67
C GLN A 13 -3.62 1.26 6.93
N THR A 14 -3.86 0.40 7.92
CA THR A 14 -3.01 0.34 9.12
C THR A 14 -1.55 0.02 8.75
N SER A 15 -0.60 0.54 9.51
CA SER A 15 0.82 0.44 9.16
C SER A 15 1.38 -0.96 9.38
N GLY A 16 1.66 -1.67 8.29
CA GLY A 16 2.37 -2.97 8.35
C GLY A 16 3.77 -2.86 8.97
N ARG A 17 4.45 -1.71 8.85
CA ARG A 17 5.78 -1.48 9.44
C ARG A 17 5.74 -1.41 10.98
N SER A 18 4.59 -1.04 11.55
CA SER A 18 4.38 -1.00 13.00
C SER A 18 4.14 -2.38 13.60
N LEU A 19 3.96 -3.41 12.77
CA LEU A 19 3.71 -4.78 13.21
C LEU A 19 5.02 -5.57 13.21
N HIS A 20 5.20 -6.40 14.22
CA HIS A 20 6.49 -7.06 14.49
C HIS A 20 6.35 -8.56 14.54
N ALA A 21 7.42 -9.27 14.18
CA ALA A 21 7.45 -10.74 14.18
C ALA A 21 7.72 -11.33 15.58
N GLN A 22 8.17 -10.49 16.52
CA GLN A 22 8.18 -10.76 17.96
C GLN A 22 6.81 -10.39 18.55
N GLU A 23 6.31 -11.21 19.47
CA GLU A 23 5.05 -10.96 20.19
C GLU A 23 3.90 -10.56 19.25
N ILE A 24 3.67 -11.35 18.20
CA ILE A 24 2.71 -11.01 17.14
C ILE A 24 1.31 -10.71 17.65
N ASP A 25 0.90 -11.27 18.80
CA ASP A 25 -0.41 -10.98 19.38
C ASP A 25 -0.57 -9.51 19.79
N PHE A 26 0.53 -8.79 20.04
CA PHE A 26 0.48 -7.35 20.32
C PHE A 26 0.13 -6.53 19.07
N ASN A 27 0.24 -7.10 17.87
CA ASN A 27 -0.07 -6.41 16.62
C ASN A 27 -1.56 -6.08 16.52
N ASP A 28 -2.46 -6.93 17.02
CA ASP A 28 -3.91 -6.62 17.04
C ASP A 28 -4.21 -5.35 17.86
N ILE A 29 -3.46 -5.11 18.92
CA ILE A 29 -3.62 -3.91 19.76
C ILE A 29 -3.22 -2.67 18.94
N ARG A 30 -2.07 -2.73 18.26
CA ARG A 30 -1.58 -1.64 17.39
C ARG A 30 -2.57 -1.35 16.27
N THR A 31 -3.01 -2.39 15.56
CA THR A 31 -3.99 -2.29 14.47
C THR A 31 -5.31 -1.72 14.97
N THR A 32 -5.77 -2.10 16.17
CA THR A 32 -7.01 -1.57 16.77
C THR A 32 -6.94 -0.07 17.00
N LEU A 33 -5.84 0.43 17.56
CA LEU A 33 -5.66 1.88 17.79
C LEU A 33 -5.59 2.66 16.47
N GLN A 34 -4.87 2.13 15.47
CA GLN A 34 -4.76 2.77 14.16
C GLN A 34 -6.11 2.79 13.42
N ALA A 35 -6.86 1.68 13.47
CA ALA A 35 -8.20 1.60 12.91
C ALA A 35 -9.16 2.58 13.59
N LEU A 36 -9.03 2.76 14.92
CA LEU A 36 -9.84 3.70 15.68
C LEU A 36 -9.61 5.14 15.21
N TYR A 37 -8.36 5.57 15.06
CA TYR A 37 -8.04 6.91 14.54
C TYR A 37 -8.56 7.12 13.12
N ALA A 38 -8.42 6.12 12.25
CA ALA A 38 -8.93 6.20 10.88
C ALA A 38 -10.46 6.36 10.82
N ILE A 39 -11.20 5.68 11.72
CA ILE A 39 -12.67 5.79 11.81
C ILE A 39 -13.09 7.12 12.42
N TYR A 40 -12.40 7.58 13.48
CA TYR A 40 -12.69 8.85 14.14
C TYR A 40 -12.45 10.06 13.24
N ASP A 41 -11.47 9.96 12.33
CA ASP A 41 -11.20 10.95 11.30
C ASP A 41 -12.07 10.77 10.03
N ASN A 42 -13.07 9.89 10.08
CA ASN A 42 -14.08 9.72 9.04
C ASN A 42 -13.52 9.31 7.66
N CYS A 43 -12.55 8.40 7.63
CA CYS A 43 -12.02 7.85 6.38
C CYS A 43 -13.12 7.20 5.51
N ASN A 44 -12.94 7.21 4.17
CA ASN A 44 -13.96 6.65 3.26
C ASN A 44 -13.84 5.13 3.07
N SER A 45 -12.67 4.58 3.37
CA SER A 45 -12.38 3.14 3.24
C SER A 45 -11.20 2.79 4.14
N LEU A 46 -11.27 1.62 4.79
CA LEU A 46 -10.27 1.16 5.75
C LEU A 46 -9.83 -0.28 5.49
N HIS A 47 -8.52 -0.50 5.46
CA HIS A 47 -7.89 -1.82 5.57
C HIS A 47 -7.21 -1.97 6.94
N THR A 48 -7.49 -3.08 7.61
CA THR A 48 -6.86 -3.49 8.86
C THR A 48 -5.96 -4.68 8.61
N ASN A 49 -4.68 -4.54 8.94
CA ASN A 49 -3.68 -5.59 8.78
C ASN A 49 -3.90 -6.70 9.80
N ALA A 50 -3.48 -7.91 9.44
CA ALA A 50 -3.55 -9.04 10.34
C ALA A 50 -2.39 -9.05 11.35
N PHE A 51 -2.57 -9.70 12.49
CA PHE A 51 -1.55 -9.76 13.53
C PHE A 51 -0.25 -10.48 13.07
N ASP A 52 -0.33 -11.35 12.07
CA ASP A 52 0.77 -12.12 11.48
C ASP A 52 1.42 -11.45 10.25
N GLU A 53 1.09 -10.18 9.96
CA GLU A 53 1.60 -9.38 8.84
C GLU A 53 3.12 -9.43 8.67
N ALA A 54 3.86 -9.42 9.79
CA ALA A 54 5.31 -9.41 9.79
C ALA A 54 5.94 -10.74 9.35
N ILE A 55 5.13 -11.78 9.13
CA ILE A 55 5.57 -13.15 8.94
C ILE A 55 5.09 -13.74 7.61
N THR A 56 3.79 -13.71 7.34
CA THR A 56 3.19 -14.40 6.17
C THR A 56 1.95 -13.66 5.68
N THR A 57 1.52 -13.98 4.47
CA THR A 57 0.17 -13.66 3.99
C THR A 57 -0.86 -14.22 4.98
N PRO A 58 -1.90 -13.45 5.34
CA PRO A 58 -2.79 -13.81 6.44
C PRO A 58 -3.60 -15.07 6.14
N THR A 59 -3.72 -15.92 7.16
CA THR A 59 -4.63 -17.08 7.13
C THR A 59 -6.09 -16.61 7.24
N GLU A 60 -7.06 -17.48 6.94
CA GLU A 60 -8.49 -17.17 7.14
C GLU A 60 -8.79 -16.76 8.60
N GLY A 61 -8.15 -17.41 9.57
CA GLY A 61 -8.26 -17.06 10.99
C GLY A 61 -7.71 -15.66 11.29
N SER A 62 -6.56 -15.33 10.70
CA SER A 62 -5.91 -14.02 10.86
C SER A 62 -6.73 -12.90 10.21
N VAL A 63 -7.28 -13.13 9.02
CA VAL A 63 -8.20 -12.19 8.35
C VAL A 63 -9.46 -11.95 9.18
N ARG A 64 -10.04 -13.00 9.79
CA ARG A 64 -11.21 -12.84 10.66
C ARG A 64 -10.92 -11.93 11.87
N ARG A 65 -9.75 -12.03 12.51
CA ARG A 65 -9.33 -11.14 13.60
C ARG A 65 -9.22 -9.69 13.11
N ALA A 66 -8.54 -9.47 11.99
CA ALA A 66 -8.38 -8.15 11.40
C ALA A 66 -9.74 -7.50 11.06
N MET A 67 -10.66 -8.24 10.43
CA MET A 67 -12.00 -7.74 10.15
C MET A 67 -12.81 -7.45 11.43
N ALA A 68 -12.66 -8.28 12.46
CA ALA A 68 -13.37 -8.10 13.72
C ALA A 68 -13.01 -6.77 14.39
N ILE A 69 -11.79 -6.24 14.23
CA ILE A 69 -11.41 -4.91 14.72
C ILE A 69 -12.36 -3.84 14.19
N GLN A 70 -12.58 -3.80 12.87
CA GLN A 70 -13.49 -2.81 12.27
C GLN A 70 -14.93 -3.03 12.72
N LEU A 71 -15.38 -4.28 12.83
CA LEU A 71 -16.73 -4.60 13.27
C LEU A 71 -16.97 -4.17 14.72
N ILE A 72 -16.05 -4.44 15.63
CA ILE A 72 -16.14 -4.06 17.04
C ILE A 72 -16.18 -2.54 17.18
N ILE A 73 -15.28 -1.82 16.51
CA ILE A 73 -15.28 -0.35 16.56
C ILE A 73 -16.62 0.20 16.03
N ASN A 74 -17.08 -0.27 14.88
CA ASN A 74 -18.28 0.28 14.25
C ASN A 74 -19.61 -0.15 14.89
N ARG A 75 -19.65 -1.28 15.61
CA ARG A 75 -20.91 -1.85 16.14
C ARG A 75 -21.00 -1.84 17.66
N GLU A 76 -19.88 -1.92 18.36
CA GLU A 76 -19.85 -2.08 19.82
C GLU A 76 -19.31 -0.84 20.53
N LEU A 77 -18.34 -0.12 19.95
CA LEU A 77 -17.75 1.06 20.59
C LEU A 77 -18.73 2.23 20.61
N GLY A 78 -19.25 2.56 21.80
CA GLY A 78 -20.27 3.60 21.99
C GLY A 78 -19.89 4.98 21.45
N LEU A 79 -18.62 5.37 21.51
CA LEU A 79 -18.19 6.68 21.00
C LEU A 79 -18.22 6.76 19.46
N ALA A 80 -18.17 5.63 18.74
CA ALA A 80 -18.26 5.59 17.29
C ALA A 80 -19.67 5.89 16.73
N TYR A 81 -20.70 5.98 17.59
CA TYR A 81 -22.01 6.52 17.19
C TYR A 81 -21.97 8.03 16.92
N ASN A 82 -21.02 8.74 17.52
CA ASN A 82 -20.70 10.12 17.15
C ASN A 82 -19.77 10.09 15.92
N GLN A 83 -20.16 10.78 14.84
CA GLN A 83 -19.45 10.79 13.55
C GLN A 83 -18.39 11.89 13.45
N ASN A 84 -18.31 12.78 14.43
CA ASN A 84 -17.31 13.85 14.52
C ASN A 84 -16.72 13.96 15.94
N PRO A 85 -16.29 12.85 16.57
CA PRO A 85 -15.93 12.83 18.00
C PRO A 85 -14.64 13.61 18.31
N LEU A 86 -13.83 13.93 17.30
CA LEU A 86 -12.58 14.68 17.46
C LEU A 86 -12.77 16.21 17.37
N GLN A 87 -13.89 16.69 16.81
CA GLN A 87 -14.12 18.13 16.65
C GLN A 87 -14.26 18.83 18.00
N GLY A 88 -13.58 19.97 18.17
CA GLY A 88 -13.53 20.73 19.42
C GLY A 88 -12.45 20.28 20.41
N SER A 89 -11.66 19.25 20.09
CA SER A 89 -10.50 18.86 20.90
C SER A 89 -9.34 19.82 20.63
N PHE A 90 -8.88 20.54 21.67
CA PHE A 90 -7.76 21.48 21.55
C PHE A 90 -6.50 20.85 20.96
N VAL A 91 -6.19 19.62 21.35
CA VAL A 91 -5.00 18.91 20.83
C VAL A 91 -5.19 18.52 19.36
N ILE A 92 -6.40 18.16 18.93
CA ILE A 92 -6.64 17.81 17.53
C ILE A 92 -6.58 19.06 16.67
N GLU A 93 -7.21 20.17 17.08
CA GLU A 93 -7.16 21.44 16.35
C GLU A 93 -5.72 21.95 16.20
N GLU A 94 -4.94 21.96 17.28
CA GLU A 94 -3.53 22.38 17.21
C GLU A 94 -2.68 21.44 16.34
N LEU A 95 -2.89 20.12 16.43
CA LEU A 95 -2.18 19.17 15.55
C LEU A 95 -2.58 19.31 14.09
N THR A 96 -3.85 19.63 13.80
CA THR A 96 -4.32 19.90 12.44
C THR A 96 -3.59 21.09 11.85
N ASP A 97 -3.50 22.21 12.56
CA ASP A 97 -2.80 23.41 12.10
C ASP A 97 -1.30 23.16 11.90
N LEU A 98 -0.65 22.47 12.84
CA LEU A 98 0.78 22.16 12.75
C LEU A 98 1.12 21.25 11.56
N VAL A 99 0.30 20.24 11.30
CA VAL A 99 0.51 19.33 10.17
C VAL A 99 0.20 20.03 8.85
N GLU A 100 -0.85 20.85 8.78
CA GLU A 100 -1.18 21.64 7.59
C GLU A 100 0.00 22.52 7.19
N GLU A 101 0.53 23.33 8.12
CA GLU A 101 1.67 24.21 7.87
C GLU A 101 2.92 23.41 7.45
N ALA A 102 3.21 22.30 8.13
CA ALA A 102 4.37 21.47 7.79
C ALA A 102 4.30 20.89 6.36
N VAL A 103 3.10 20.49 5.92
CA VAL A 103 2.84 20.00 4.55
C VAL A 103 2.95 21.13 3.53
N MET A 104 2.44 22.33 3.84
CA MET A 104 2.56 23.49 2.95
C MET A 104 4.02 23.87 2.72
N LEU A 105 4.85 23.84 3.76
CA LEU A 105 6.29 24.06 3.64
C LEU A 105 6.99 22.97 2.81
N GLU A 106 6.52 21.73 2.86
CA GLU A 106 7.03 20.66 1.99
C GLU A 106 6.65 20.88 0.53
N PHE A 107 5.46 21.41 0.25
CA PHE A 107 5.06 21.81 -1.10
C PHE A 107 5.95 22.91 -1.67
N ASP A 108 6.33 23.90 -0.86
CA ASP A 108 7.28 24.93 -1.28
C ASP A 108 8.65 24.33 -1.60
N ARG A 109 9.18 23.45 -0.74
CA ARG A 109 10.45 22.75 -0.99
C ARG A 109 10.44 21.96 -2.29
N ILE A 110 9.35 21.26 -2.60
CA ILE A 110 9.19 20.52 -3.86
C ILE A 110 9.06 21.49 -5.04
N THR A 111 8.34 22.60 -4.88
CA THR A 111 8.12 23.61 -5.92
C THR A 111 9.44 24.26 -6.35
N GLU A 112 10.29 24.63 -5.40
CA GLU A 112 11.63 25.18 -5.65
C GLU A 112 12.55 24.23 -6.44
N ARG A 113 12.26 22.92 -6.41
CA ARG A 113 12.98 21.87 -7.13
C ARG A 113 12.40 21.57 -8.51
N GLY A 114 11.55 22.44 -9.05
CA GLY A 114 10.89 22.22 -10.34
C GLY A 114 9.65 21.33 -10.24
N GLY A 115 8.98 21.35 -9.09
CA GLY A 115 7.83 20.49 -8.81
C GLY A 115 8.23 19.02 -8.62
N VAL A 116 7.22 18.14 -8.61
CA VAL A 116 7.43 16.71 -8.31
C VAL A 116 8.42 16.04 -9.27
N LEU A 117 8.31 16.33 -10.58
CA LEU A 117 9.18 15.72 -11.59
C LEU A 117 10.63 16.17 -11.44
N GLY A 118 10.88 17.47 -11.23
CA GLY A 118 12.23 17.98 -10.99
C GLY A 118 12.83 17.46 -9.67
N ALA A 119 12.03 17.38 -8.61
CA ALA A 119 12.45 16.77 -7.35
C ALA A 119 12.79 15.27 -7.49
N MET A 120 12.08 14.54 -8.36
CA MET A 120 12.39 13.15 -8.68
C MET A 120 13.70 13.00 -9.45
N GLU A 121 14.06 13.95 -10.33
CA GLU A 121 15.35 13.94 -11.02
C GLU A 121 16.52 14.09 -10.05
N SER A 122 16.36 14.90 -9.00
CA SER A 122 17.35 15.05 -7.93
C SER A 122 17.22 14.01 -6.81
N MET A 123 16.34 13.02 -6.95
CA MET A 123 16.06 11.98 -5.95
C MET A 123 15.62 12.51 -4.58
N TYR A 124 15.08 13.72 -4.51
CA TYR A 124 14.81 14.40 -3.26
C TYR A 124 13.88 13.59 -2.35
N GLN A 125 12.72 13.17 -2.86
CA GLN A 125 11.76 12.38 -2.08
C GLN A 125 12.37 11.04 -1.65
N ARG A 126 13.12 10.38 -2.54
CA ARG A 126 13.74 9.09 -2.24
C ARG A 126 14.76 9.19 -1.12
N ASN A 127 15.60 10.23 -1.16
CA ASN A 127 16.62 10.45 -0.13
C ASN A 127 15.98 10.78 1.22
N GLN A 128 14.98 11.68 1.25
CA GLN A 128 14.23 11.99 2.47
C GLN A 128 13.60 10.74 3.11
N ILE A 129 12.92 9.91 2.32
CA ILE A 129 12.32 8.66 2.81
C ILE A 129 13.40 7.70 3.36
N GLN A 130 14.56 7.62 2.72
CA GLN A 130 15.66 6.76 3.18
C GLN A 130 16.30 7.29 4.47
N GLU A 131 16.49 8.61 4.58
CA GLU A 131 17.02 9.28 5.76
C GLU A 131 16.08 9.09 6.96
N GLU A 132 14.78 9.31 6.80
CA GLU A 132 13.78 9.09 7.85
C GLU A 132 13.69 7.62 8.26
N SER A 133 13.76 6.70 7.29
CA SER A 133 13.80 5.26 7.56
C SER A 133 15.02 4.86 8.40
N LEU A 134 16.21 5.38 8.07
CA LEU A 134 17.42 5.14 8.84
C LEU A 134 17.33 5.74 10.23
N HIS A 135 16.77 6.95 10.35
CA HIS A 135 16.55 7.60 11.64
C HIS A 135 15.64 6.75 12.53
N TYR A 136 14.49 6.32 12.02
CA TYR A 136 13.57 5.43 12.74
C TYR A 136 14.23 4.13 13.17
N GLU A 137 14.93 3.41 12.27
CA GLU A 137 15.59 2.15 12.65
C GLU A 137 16.72 2.38 13.65
N THR A 138 17.42 3.52 13.59
CA THR A 138 18.43 3.89 14.59
C THR A 138 17.79 4.03 15.97
N LEU A 139 16.70 4.81 16.08
CA LEU A 139 15.97 5.01 17.35
C LEU A 139 15.35 3.71 17.88
N LYS A 140 14.86 2.85 16.98
CA LYS A 140 14.32 1.55 17.37
C LYS A 140 15.42 0.62 17.87
N HIS A 141 16.58 0.57 17.22
CA HIS A 141 17.66 -0.33 17.60
C HIS A 141 18.39 0.11 18.86
N ASN A 142 18.58 1.41 19.06
CA ASN A 142 19.25 1.92 20.25
C ASN A 142 18.31 2.01 21.48
N GLY A 143 16.99 1.91 21.27
CA GLY A 143 15.97 1.90 22.33
C GLY A 143 15.39 3.26 22.68
N ASP A 144 15.82 4.33 22.01
CA ASP A 144 15.30 5.69 22.21
C ASP A 144 13.82 5.79 21.80
N LEU A 145 13.41 4.99 20.82
CA LEU A 145 11.99 4.78 20.48
C LEU A 145 11.51 3.47 21.10
N PRO A 146 10.65 3.51 22.14
CA PRO A 146 10.19 2.30 22.82
C PRO A 146 9.21 1.50 21.95
N ILE A 147 9.55 0.24 21.70
CA ILE A 147 8.73 -0.73 20.98
C ILE A 147 8.51 -1.96 21.87
N VAL A 148 7.29 -2.06 22.41
CA VAL A 148 6.84 -3.13 23.31
C VAL A 148 6.95 -4.50 22.63
N GLY A 149 7.65 -5.44 23.28
CA GLY A 149 7.91 -6.78 22.75
C GLY A 149 9.08 -6.85 21.76
N VAL A 150 9.78 -5.74 21.50
CA VAL A 150 10.95 -5.71 20.59
C VAL A 150 12.20 -5.19 21.27
N ASN A 151 12.18 -3.98 21.84
CA ASN A 151 13.33 -3.40 22.55
C ASN A 151 13.03 -3.08 24.02
N THR A 152 11.75 -3.13 24.42
CA THR A 152 11.30 -2.96 25.81
C THR A 152 10.13 -3.90 26.09
N PHE A 153 9.86 -4.22 27.37
CA PHE A 153 8.83 -5.18 27.78
C PHE A 153 8.95 -6.52 27.05
N LEU A 154 10.12 -7.14 27.14
CA LEU A 154 10.39 -8.45 26.55
C LEU A 154 9.80 -9.58 27.40
N SER A 155 9.46 -10.70 26.78
CA SER A 155 9.08 -11.92 27.50
C SER A 155 10.25 -12.51 28.29
N ARG A 156 9.97 -13.53 29.11
CA ARG A 156 11.02 -14.24 29.86
C ARG A 156 12.07 -14.87 28.95
N GLU A 157 11.66 -15.29 27.76
CA GLU A 157 12.52 -15.85 26.72
C GLU A 157 13.15 -14.77 25.81
N GLY A 158 12.93 -13.48 26.09
CA GLY A 158 13.48 -12.37 25.30
C GLY A 158 12.72 -12.06 24.01
N SER A 159 11.44 -12.46 23.93
CA SER A 159 10.55 -12.23 22.79
C SER A 159 11.14 -12.72 21.44
N PRO A 160 11.38 -14.03 21.29
CA PRO A 160 11.97 -14.56 20.07
C PRO A 160 11.07 -14.29 18.86
N THR A 161 11.69 -14.05 17.71
CA THR A 161 10.97 -13.97 16.44
C THR A 161 10.27 -15.29 16.15
N LEU A 162 8.95 -15.23 15.92
CA LEU A 162 8.18 -16.41 15.58
C LEU A 162 8.50 -16.85 14.15
N ILE A 163 8.86 -18.13 14.00
CA ILE A 163 8.99 -18.77 12.69
C ILE A 163 7.63 -19.41 12.38
N PRO A 164 6.95 -19.03 11.29
CA PRO A 164 5.66 -19.60 10.93
C PRO A 164 5.82 -21.09 10.64
N GLY A 165 4.92 -21.90 11.20
CA GLY A 165 4.86 -23.34 10.89
C GLY A 165 4.38 -23.60 9.46
N GLU A 166 3.51 -22.74 8.93
CA GLU A 166 2.97 -22.83 7.57
C GLU A 166 3.09 -21.46 6.90
N VAL A 167 3.70 -21.43 5.72
CA VAL A 167 3.76 -20.24 4.86
C VAL A 167 2.88 -20.53 3.65
N ILE A 168 1.85 -19.72 3.44
CA ILE A 168 0.97 -19.86 2.30
C ILE A 168 1.78 -19.53 1.03
N ARG A 169 2.00 -20.54 0.19
CA ARG A 169 2.70 -20.41 -1.10
C ARG A 169 1.90 -21.12 -2.18
N ALA A 170 2.03 -20.64 -3.42
CA ALA A 170 1.46 -21.31 -4.58
C ALA A 170 2.04 -22.73 -4.72
N THR A 171 1.14 -23.69 -4.90
CA THR A 171 1.45 -25.10 -5.17
C THR A 171 2.00 -25.27 -6.58
N GLU A 172 2.69 -26.39 -6.82
CA GLU A 172 3.21 -26.69 -8.15
C GLU A 172 2.07 -26.88 -9.18
N ALA A 173 0.97 -27.50 -8.75
CA ALA A 173 -0.20 -27.69 -9.59
C ALA A 173 -0.82 -26.36 -10.05
N GLU A 174 -0.86 -25.34 -9.18
CA GLU A 174 -1.35 -24.01 -9.55
C GLU A 174 -0.43 -23.32 -10.56
N LYS A 175 0.90 -23.45 -10.42
CA LYS A 175 1.85 -22.91 -11.40
C LYS A 175 1.66 -23.58 -12.77
N GLU A 176 1.59 -24.90 -12.79
CA GLU A 176 1.38 -25.65 -14.03
C GLU A 176 0.05 -25.30 -14.69
N ALA A 177 -1.02 -25.16 -13.89
CA ALA A 177 -2.32 -24.70 -14.41
C ALA A 177 -2.23 -23.32 -15.07
N GLN A 178 -1.49 -22.37 -14.49
CA GLN A 178 -1.26 -21.05 -15.08
C GLN A 178 -0.46 -21.13 -16.39
N ILE A 179 0.58 -21.98 -16.46
CA ILE A 179 1.38 -22.18 -17.68
C ILE A 179 0.51 -22.78 -18.80
N VAL A 180 -0.27 -23.82 -18.48
CA VAL A 180 -1.19 -24.46 -19.43
C VAL A 180 -2.23 -23.47 -19.95
N ALA A 181 -2.85 -22.68 -19.05
CA ALA A 181 -3.82 -21.66 -19.43
C ALA A 181 -3.20 -20.57 -20.32
N LEU A 182 -1.98 -20.13 -20.03
CA LEU A 182 -1.25 -19.15 -20.83
C LEU A 182 -0.95 -19.68 -22.25
N ASN A 183 -0.44 -20.91 -22.34
CA ASN A 183 -0.17 -21.54 -23.63
C ASN A 183 -1.45 -21.75 -24.45
N ALA A 184 -2.55 -22.12 -23.79
CA ALA A 184 -3.85 -22.25 -24.44
C ALA A 184 -4.36 -20.90 -24.97
N LEU A 185 -4.21 -19.81 -24.20
CA LEU A 185 -4.53 -18.45 -24.65
C LEU A 185 -3.73 -18.07 -25.89
N HIS A 186 -2.41 -18.27 -25.87
CA HIS A 186 -1.51 -17.95 -26.99
C HIS A 186 -1.85 -18.77 -28.24
N GLY A 187 -2.22 -20.04 -28.09
CA GLY A 187 -2.59 -20.89 -29.22
C GLY A 187 -3.98 -20.63 -29.80
N ARG A 188 -4.89 -20.06 -29.01
CA ARG A 188 -6.31 -19.93 -29.39
C ARG A 188 -6.61 -18.76 -30.33
N TYR A 189 -5.88 -17.64 -30.18
CA TYR A 189 -6.16 -16.40 -30.92
C TYR A 189 -4.91 -15.78 -31.57
N PRO A 190 -4.13 -16.53 -32.36
CA PRO A 190 -2.86 -16.03 -32.89
C PRO A 190 -3.03 -14.82 -33.81
N SER A 191 -4.06 -14.82 -34.67
CA SER A 191 -4.36 -13.73 -35.61
C SER A 191 -4.80 -12.45 -34.90
N GLU A 192 -5.73 -12.57 -33.97
CA GLU A 192 -6.32 -11.48 -33.21
C GLU A 192 -5.28 -10.90 -32.26
N SER A 193 -4.49 -11.74 -31.60
CA SER A 193 -3.39 -11.29 -30.75
C SER A 193 -2.41 -10.44 -31.56
N GLN A 194 -1.93 -10.93 -32.70
CA GLN A 194 -0.99 -10.17 -33.54
C GLN A 194 -1.62 -8.86 -34.04
N HIS A 195 -2.89 -8.88 -34.44
CA HIS A 195 -3.60 -7.69 -34.88
C HIS A 195 -3.65 -6.63 -33.77
N TRP A 196 -4.10 -6.99 -32.57
CA TRP A 196 -4.27 -6.05 -31.47
C TRP A 196 -2.96 -5.55 -30.88
N LEU A 197 -1.92 -6.39 -30.84
CA LEU A 197 -0.58 -5.94 -30.45
C LEU A 197 -0.01 -4.91 -31.43
N ASN A 198 -0.23 -5.12 -32.73
CA ASN A 198 0.16 -4.12 -33.74
C ASN A 198 -0.61 -2.81 -33.57
N GLN A 199 -1.93 -2.89 -33.36
CA GLN A 199 -2.75 -1.69 -33.12
C GLN A 199 -2.32 -0.94 -31.86
N LEU A 200 -2.01 -1.66 -30.78
CA LEU A 200 -1.52 -1.07 -29.54
C LEU A 200 -0.19 -0.34 -29.73
N SER A 201 0.74 -0.95 -30.48
CA SER A 201 2.01 -0.34 -30.86
C SER A 201 1.81 0.94 -31.69
N GLN A 202 0.93 0.90 -32.70
CA GLN A 202 0.63 2.07 -33.52
C GLN A 202 -0.05 3.19 -32.73
N ALA A 203 -1.00 2.85 -31.85
CA ALA A 203 -1.65 3.82 -30.98
C ALA A 203 -0.65 4.52 -30.07
N ALA A 204 0.34 3.79 -29.52
CA ALA A 204 1.41 4.38 -28.71
C ALA A 204 2.27 5.36 -29.52
N LEU A 205 2.69 4.97 -30.74
CA LEU A 205 3.49 5.82 -31.61
C LEU A 205 2.74 7.07 -32.10
N ARG A 206 1.42 6.95 -32.31
CA ARG A 206 0.55 8.06 -32.72
C ARG A 206 0.02 8.90 -31.56
N GLN A 207 0.39 8.58 -30.32
CA GLN A 207 -0.09 9.23 -29.10
C GLN A 207 -1.62 9.22 -28.97
N GLU A 208 -2.23 8.12 -29.41
CA GLU A 208 -3.67 7.88 -29.29
C GLU A 208 -4.01 7.33 -27.89
N ASN A 209 -5.30 7.22 -27.58
CA ASN A 209 -5.77 6.66 -26.33
C ASN A 209 -5.47 5.14 -26.27
N LEU A 210 -4.43 4.77 -25.53
CA LEU A 210 -4.04 3.37 -25.34
C LEU A 210 -5.09 2.54 -24.62
N PHE A 211 -5.83 3.13 -23.69
CA PHE A 211 -6.79 2.39 -22.88
C PHE A 211 -7.94 1.84 -23.72
N GLU A 212 -8.41 2.60 -24.71
CA GLU A 212 -9.43 2.15 -25.65
C GLU A 212 -8.97 0.90 -26.42
N VAL A 213 -7.71 0.88 -26.87
CA VAL A 213 -7.13 -0.29 -27.54
C VAL A 213 -6.92 -1.45 -26.56
N LEU A 214 -6.49 -1.16 -25.32
CA LEU A 214 -6.29 -2.17 -24.29
C LEU A 214 -7.59 -2.92 -23.97
N MET A 215 -8.75 -2.25 -23.96
CA MET A 215 -10.06 -2.88 -23.73
C MET A 215 -10.36 -4.01 -24.72
N GLU A 216 -9.84 -3.92 -25.95
CA GLU A 216 -9.94 -4.98 -26.95
C GLU A 216 -8.77 -5.97 -26.86
N ALA A 217 -7.54 -5.47 -26.71
CA ALA A 217 -6.34 -6.30 -26.70
C ALA A 217 -6.36 -7.36 -25.59
N VAL A 218 -6.84 -7.03 -24.38
CA VAL A 218 -6.87 -7.95 -23.22
C VAL A 218 -7.78 -9.17 -23.42
N LYS A 219 -8.69 -9.14 -24.40
CA LYS A 219 -9.53 -10.30 -24.74
C LYS A 219 -8.75 -11.41 -25.45
N TYR A 220 -7.61 -11.07 -26.05
CA TYR A 220 -6.84 -11.95 -26.93
C TYR A 220 -5.35 -12.06 -26.57
N CYS A 221 -4.82 -11.09 -25.81
CA CYS A 221 -3.40 -10.97 -25.51
C CYS A 221 -3.16 -11.17 -24.00
N SER A 222 -2.06 -11.84 -23.67
CA SER A 222 -1.62 -11.93 -22.28
C SER A 222 -0.97 -10.63 -21.80
N LEU A 223 -0.91 -10.44 -20.48
CA LEU A 223 -0.20 -9.32 -19.84
C LEU A 223 1.24 -9.16 -20.34
N GLY A 224 1.95 -10.29 -20.48
CA GLY A 224 3.34 -10.29 -20.96
C GLY A 224 3.47 -9.83 -22.41
N GLN A 225 2.58 -10.26 -23.30
CA GLN A 225 2.59 -9.83 -24.71
C GLN A 225 2.33 -8.32 -24.84
N ILE A 226 1.34 -7.80 -24.09
CA ILE A 226 1.01 -6.38 -24.05
C ILE A 226 2.20 -5.57 -23.52
N THR A 227 2.75 -5.98 -22.38
CA THR A 227 3.87 -5.28 -21.72
C THR A 227 5.10 -5.24 -22.62
N GLN A 228 5.47 -6.37 -23.23
CA GLN A 228 6.63 -6.45 -24.12
C GLN A 228 6.46 -5.60 -25.38
N THR A 229 5.23 -5.53 -25.91
CA THR A 229 4.89 -4.67 -27.06
C THR A 229 5.09 -3.20 -26.70
N LEU A 230 4.57 -2.77 -25.55
CA LEU A 230 4.73 -1.39 -25.08
C LEU A 230 6.18 -1.05 -24.75
N TYR A 231 6.97 -1.99 -24.21
CA TYR A 231 8.41 -1.80 -24.03
C TYR A 231 9.15 -1.57 -25.34
N GLY A 232 8.72 -2.21 -26.43
CA GLY A 232 9.32 -2.04 -27.75
C GLY A 232 9.16 -0.62 -28.33
N VAL A 233 8.13 0.12 -27.91
CA VAL A 233 7.81 1.46 -28.45
C VAL A 233 7.94 2.60 -27.43
N GLY A 234 7.76 2.32 -26.14
CA GLY A 234 7.79 3.30 -25.04
C GLY A 234 9.01 3.17 -24.12
N GLY A 235 9.85 2.16 -24.33
CA GLY A 235 11.01 1.89 -23.48
C GLY A 235 10.67 1.21 -22.15
N GLN A 236 11.70 0.96 -21.35
CA GLN A 236 11.59 0.36 -20.02
C GLN A 236 12.00 1.39 -18.96
N TYR A 237 11.37 1.32 -17.79
CA TYR A 237 11.81 2.11 -16.65
C TYR A 237 13.26 1.77 -16.31
N ARG A 238 14.12 2.79 -16.28
CA ARG A 238 15.50 2.68 -15.79
C ARG A 238 15.52 3.07 -14.33
N ARG A 239 16.07 2.19 -13.48
CA ARG A 239 16.31 2.55 -12.08
C ARG A 239 17.33 3.69 -12.04
N ASN A 240 16.88 4.85 -11.61
CA ASN A 240 17.80 5.93 -11.25
C ASN A 240 18.55 5.46 -9.97
N MET A 241 19.89 5.52 -10.00
CA MET A 241 20.73 5.30 -8.81
C MET A 241 20.90 6.62 -8.09
#